data_AF-A0A9P8JSM2-F1
#
_entry.id   AF-A0A9P8JSM2-F1
#
_cell.length_a   1.000
_cell.length_b   1.000
_cell.length_c   1.000
_cell.angle_alpha   90.00
_cell.angle_beta   90.00
_cell.angle_gamma   90.00
#
_symmetry.space_group_name_H-M   'P 1'
#
loop_
_entity.id
_entity.type
_entity.pdbx_description
1 polymer ?
#
loop_
_entity_poly.entity_id
_entity_poly.type
_entity_poly.pdbx_seq_one_letter_code
_entity_poly.pdbx_strand_id
1 'polypeptide(L)'
;MMGLISWLITHLAPIFLVTSPVTSYADQIYSIHRTRSSAGFSLDIPLIMLVASILKLFYWLGARFDLSLLLQAGLMVIVQLVLLRVALQNRPLASAANNIHQPFAASREGDTHIKRPFDFWQWKQAKPY
;
A
#
# COMPACT_ATOMS: atom_id res chain seq x y z
N MET A 1 -36.32 16.75 -7.78
CA MET A 1 -34.84 16.82 -7.85
C MET A 1 -34.14 15.68 -7.09
N MET A 2 -34.65 15.17 -5.96
CA MET A 2 -34.07 14.01 -5.24
C MET A 2 -34.04 12.68 -6.02
N GLY A 3 -34.98 12.44 -6.94
CA GLY A 3 -35.05 11.15 -7.67
C GLY A 3 -33.88 10.89 -8.62
N LEU A 4 -33.44 11.92 -9.34
CA LEU A 4 -32.32 11.80 -10.28
C LEU A 4 -30.98 11.59 -9.55
N ILE A 5 -30.78 12.26 -8.41
CA ILE A 5 -29.59 12.10 -7.58
C ILE A 5 -29.53 10.68 -6.99
N SER A 6 -30.64 10.17 -6.46
CA SER A 6 -30.72 8.80 -5.94
C SER A 6 -30.44 7.75 -7.02
N TRP A 7 -31.02 7.93 -8.21
CA TRP A 7 -30.76 7.06 -9.36
C TRP A 7 -29.28 7.05 -9.75
N LEU A 8 -28.66 8.24 -9.83
CA LEU A 8 -27.23 8.37 -10.11
C LEU A 8 -26.38 7.65 -9.05
N ILE A 9 -26.61 7.91 -7.77
CA ILE A 9 -25.84 7.29 -6.68
C ILE A 9 -25.93 5.77 -6.74
N THR A 10 -27.14 5.23 -6.94
CA THR A 10 -27.37 3.77 -6.96
C THR A 10 -26.60 3.07 -8.08
N HIS A 11 -26.39 3.74 -9.22
CA HIS A 11 -25.69 3.16 -10.37
C HIS A 11 -24.20 3.52 -10.40
N LEU A 12 -23.81 4.74 -10.03
CA LEU A 12 -22.41 5.19 -10.05
C LEU A 12 -21.61 4.70 -8.85
N ALA A 13 -22.19 4.67 -7.64
CA ALA A 13 -21.45 4.37 -6.43
C ALA A 13 -20.81 2.96 -6.45
N PRO A 14 -21.50 1.88 -6.88
CA PRO A 14 -20.89 0.56 -7.01
C PRO A 14 -19.68 0.56 -7.96
N ILE A 15 -19.81 1.19 -9.12
CA ILE A 15 -18.75 1.27 -10.13
C ILE A 15 -17.55 2.04 -9.57
N PHE A 16 -17.82 3.18 -8.92
CA PHE A 16 -16.79 3.99 -8.29
C PHE A 16 -16.07 3.23 -7.17
N LEU A 17 -16.80 2.54 -6.30
CA LEU A 17 -16.22 1.73 -5.24
C LEU A 17 -15.30 0.65 -5.82
N VAL A 18 -15.77 -0.12 -6.79
CA VAL A 18 -15.01 -1.21 -7.42
C VAL A 18 -13.75 -0.69 -8.12
N THR A 19 -13.84 0.46 -8.81
CA THR A 19 -12.71 1.04 -9.56
C THR A 19 -11.76 1.89 -8.70
N SER A 20 -12.17 2.29 -7.50
CA SER A 20 -11.39 3.17 -6.62
C SER A 20 -9.96 2.70 -6.29
N PRO A 21 -9.67 1.39 -6.12
CA PRO A 21 -8.29 0.95 -5.93
C PRO A 21 -7.41 1.22 -7.14
N VAL A 22 -7.92 0.94 -8.34
CA VAL A 22 -7.15 1.07 -9.58
C VAL A 22 -6.74 2.53 -9.76
N THR A 23 -7.69 3.45 -9.65
CA THR A 23 -7.41 4.88 -9.83
C THR A 23 -6.48 5.44 -8.75
N SER A 24 -6.63 5.02 -7.50
CA SER A 24 -5.82 5.52 -6.38
C SER A 24 -4.35 5.08 -6.43
N TYR A 25 -4.08 3.88 -6.93
CA TYR A 25 -2.72 3.34 -6.99
C TYR A 25 -2.09 3.42 -8.38
N ALA A 26 -2.85 3.70 -9.44
CA ALA A 26 -2.32 3.84 -10.79
C ALA A 26 -1.20 4.89 -10.87
N ASP A 27 -1.40 6.06 -10.25
CA ASP A 27 -0.39 7.12 -10.23
C ASP A 27 0.87 6.71 -9.46
N GLN A 28 0.71 6.00 -8.34
CA GLN A 28 1.84 5.47 -7.57
C GLN A 28 2.64 4.44 -8.37
N ILE A 29 1.96 3.51 -9.05
CA ILE A 29 2.59 2.51 -9.92
C ILE A 29 3.32 3.21 -11.06
N TYR A 30 2.68 4.19 -11.70
CA TYR A 30 3.25 4.95 -12.81
C TYR A 30 4.49 5.73 -12.37
N SER A 31 4.44 6.42 -11.24
CA SER A 31 5.56 7.18 -10.68
C SER A 31 6.78 6.30 -10.41
N ILE A 32 6.60 5.13 -9.78
CA ILE A 32 7.69 4.19 -9.51
C ILE A 32 8.25 3.61 -10.82
N HIS A 33 7.37 3.27 -11.76
CA HIS A 33 7.79 2.74 -13.05
C HIS A 33 8.58 3.77 -13.88
N ARG A 34 8.13 5.03 -13.88
CA ARG A 34 8.76 6.13 -14.63
C ARG A 34 10.11 6.53 -14.03
N THR A 35 10.21 6.59 -12.71
CA THR A 35 11.43 6.96 -11.99
C THR A 35 12.44 5.80 -11.90
N ARG A 36 12.04 4.57 -12.25
CA ARG A 36 12.86 3.35 -12.12
C ARG A 36 13.43 3.16 -10.72
N SER A 37 12.76 3.71 -9.70
CA SER A 37 13.23 3.71 -8.33
C SER A 37 12.04 3.67 -7.38
N SER A 38 12.06 2.74 -6.43
CA SER A 38 11.15 2.73 -5.27
C SER A 38 11.78 3.40 -4.04
N ALA A 39 12.87 4.17 -4.20
CA ALA A 39 13.48 4.90 -3.10
C ALA A 39 12.47 5.84 -2.42
N GLY A 40 12.24 5.64 -1.12
CA GLY A 40 11.31 6.46 -0.33
C GLY A 40 9.84 6.00 -0.38
N PHE A 41 9.51 4.98 -1.16
CA PHE A 41 8.22 4.29 -1.11
C PHE A 41 8.26 3.20 -0.04
N SER A 42 7.26 3.16 0.84
CA SER A 42 7.17 2.15 1.90
C SER A 42 6.49 0.89 1.37
N LEU A 43 7.25 -0.21 1.23
CA LEU A 43 6.71 -1.52 0.81
C LEU A 43 5.71 -2.09 1.83
N ASP A 44 5.77 -1.61 3.07
CA ASP A 44 4.90 -2.02 4.16
C ASP A 44 3.45 -1.63 3.90
N ILE A 45 3.20 -0.48 3.27
CA ILE A 45 1.85 0.03 3.02
C ILE A 45 1.07 -0.91 2.07
N PRO A 46 1.61 -1.28 0.88
CA PRO A 46 0.97 -2.31 0.05
C PRO A 46 0.80 -3.64 0.76
N LEU A 47 1.76 -4.05 1.60
CA LEU A 47 1.73 -5.32 2.30
C LEU A 47 0.57 -5.39 3.30
N ILE A 48 0.42 -4.40 4.18
CA ILE A 48 -0.69 -4.36 5.14
C ILE A 48 -2.04 -4.28 4.44
N MET A 49 -2.13 -3.53 3.32
CA MET A 49 -3.36 -3.40 2.53
C MET A 49 -3.72 -4.71 1.82
N LEU A 50 -2.72 -5.45 1.34
CA LEU A 50 -2.89 -6.78 0.76
C LEU A 50 -3.45 -7.76 1.81
N VAL A 51 -2.83 -7.81 3.00
CA VAL A 51 -3.30 -8.66 4.12
C VAL A 51 -4.72 -8.28 4.52
N ALA A 52 -5.01 -6.99 4.68
CA ALA A 52 -6.35 -6.51 5.02
C ALA A 52 -7.40 -6.94 3.97
N SER A 53 -7.05 -6.86 2.67
CA SER A 53 -7.94 -7.26 1.58
C SER A 53 -8.18 -8.77 1.57
N ILE A 54 -7.16 -9.58 1.85
CA ILE A 54 -7.30 -11.04 2.00
C ILE A 54 -8.19 -11.40 3.19
N LEU A 55 -8.01 -10.75 4.35
CA LEU A 55 -8.88 -10.94 5.50
C LEU A 55 -10.34 -10.57 5.19
N LYS A 56 -10.56 -9.52 4.39
CA LYS A 56 -11.89 -9.13 3.91
C LYS A 56 -12.53 -10.21 3.01
N LEU A 57 -11.75 -10.90 2.19
CA LEU A 57 -12.24 -12.05 1.41
C LEU A 57 -12.62 -13.22 2.31
N PHE A 58 -11.82 -13.52 3.34
CA PHE A 58 -12.17 -14.57 4.32
C PHE A 58 -13.41 -14.21 5.13
N TYR A 59 -13.53 -12.96 5.56
CA TYR A 59 -14.70 -12.47 6.28
C TYR A 59 -15.99 -12.66 5.46
N TRP A 60 -15.93 -12.46 4.14
CA TRP A 60 -17.08 -12.67 3.26
C TRP A 60 -17.61 -14.11 3.28
N LEU A 61 -16.75 -15.11 3.49
CA LEU A 61 -17.16 -16.51 3.61
C LEU A 61 -18.00 -16.77 4.87
N GLY A 62 -17.70 -16.06 5.97
CA GLY A 62 -18.46 -16.16 7.23
C GLY A 62 -19.70 -15.26 7.26
N ALA A 63 -19.60 -14.07 6.71
CA ALA A 63 -20.68 -13.09 6.65
C ALA A 63 -20.70 -12.40 5.27
N ARG A 64 -21.66 -12.77 4.44
CA ARG A 64 -21.82 -12.22 3.08
C ARG A 64 -22.22 -10.75 3.17
N PHE A 65 -21.34 -9.88 2.68
CA PHE A 65 -21.62 -8.47 2.44
C PHE A 65 -21.79 -8.22 0.92
N ASP A 66 -22.10 -6.97 0.56
CA ASP A 66 -22.38 -6.53 -0.81
C ASP A 66 -21.31 -6.99 -1.82
N LEU A 67 -21.77 -7.53 -2.95
CA LEU A 67 -20.93 -7.99 -4.05
C LEU A 67 -19.98 -6.89 -4.55
N SER A 68 -20.42 -5.64 -4.56
CA SER A 68 -19.61 -4.49 -4.98
C SER A 68 -18.36 -4.35 -4.12
N LEU A 69 -18.49 -4.55 -2.79
CA LEU A 69 -17.35 -4.51 -1.87
C LEU A 69 -16.45 -5.74 -2.03
N LEU A 70 -17.00 -6.87 -2.48
CA LEU A 70 -16.23 -8.11 -2.71
C LEU A 70 -15.36 -7.96 -3.95
N LEU A 71 -15.93 -7.48 -5.05
CA LEU A 71 -15.21 -7.16 -6.27
C LEU A 71 -14.15 -6.08 -6.01
N GLN A 72 -14.50 -5.05 -5.23
CA GLN A 72 -13.56 -4.02 -4.79
C GLN A 72 -12.38 -4.61 -4.01
N ALA A 73 -12.63 -5.54 -3.07
CA ALA A 73 -11.57 -6.22 -2.32
C ALA A 73 -10.69 -7.13 -3.21
N GLY A 74 -11.29 -7.87 -4.14
CA GLY A 74 -10.55 -8.70 -5.11
C GLY A 74 -9.66 -7.87 -6.03
N LEU A 75 -10.19 -6.77 -6.59
CA LEU A 75 -9.40 -5.83 -7.38
C LEU A 75 -8.28 -5.18 -6.56
N MET A 76 -8.57 -4.83 -5.30
CA MET A 76 -7.56 -4.29 -4.38
C MET A 76 -6.38 -5.25 -4.20
N VAL A 77 -6.63 -6.56 -4.06
CA VAL A 77 -5.56 -7.58 -3.99
C VAL A 77 -4.69 -7.55 -5.25
N ILE A 78 -5.31 -7.56 -6.43
CA ILE A 78 -4.58 -7.55 -7.71
C ILE A 78 -3.72 -6.29 -7.84
N VAL A 79 -4.30 -5.11 -7.56
CA VAL A 79 -3.59 -3.83 -7.63
C VAL A 79 -2.40 -3.80 -6.68
N GLN A 80 -2.57 -4.27 -5.45
CA GLN A 80 -1.48 -4.29 -4.47
C GLN A 80 -0.37 -5.27 -4.83
N LEU A 81 -0.69 -6.42 -5.43
CA LEU A 81 0.31 -7.34 -5.98
C LEU A 81 1.10 -6.69 -7.13
N VAL A 82 0.44 -5.96 -8.02
CA VAL A 82 1.11 -5.24 -9.12
C VAL A 82 2.01 -4.13 -8.56
N LEU A 83 1.52 -3.32 -7.63
CA LEU A 83 2.29 -2.25 -7.00
C LEU A 83 3.51 -2.82 -6.27
N LEU A 84 3.34 -3.89 -5.51
CA LEU A 84 4.43 -4.57 -4.81
C LEU A 84 5.47 -5.12 -5.82
N ARG A 85 5.02 -5.75 -6.90
CA ARG A 85 5.92 -6.25 -7.97
C ARG A 85 6.75 -5.12 -8.57
N VAL A 86 6.10 -4.02 -8.95
CA VAL A 86 6.77 -2.86 -9.55
C VAL A 86 7.74 -2.22 -8.57
N ALA A 87 7.37 -2.11 -7.30
CA ALA A 87 8.22 -1.54 -6.26
C ALA A 87 9.44 -2.42 -5.94
N LEU A 88 9.28 -3.74 -5.96
CA LEU A 88 10.39 -4.69 -5.77
C LEU A 88 11.35 -4.74 -6.96
N GLN A 89 10.83 -4.70 -8.19
CA GLN A 89 11.66 -4.70 -9.41
C GLN A 89 12.51 -3.44 -9.54
N ASN A 90 11.99 -2.29 -9.10
CA ASN A 90 12.68 -1.01 -9.15
C ASN A 90 13.37 -0.67 -7.83
N ARG A 91 13.63 -1.66 -6.96
CA ARG A 91 14.30 -1.40 -5.69
C ARG A 91 15.77 -1.07 -5.95
N PRO A 92 16.24 0.14 -5.61
CA PRO A 92 17.63 0.49 -5.85
C PRO A 92 18.52 -0.43 -5.01
N LEU A 93 19.57 -0.97 -5.64
CA LEU A 93 20.58 -1.81 -4.99
C LEU A 93 21.14 -1.14 -3.72
N ALA A 94 21.24 0.19 -3.72
CA ALA A 94 21.62 0.98 -2.55
C ALA A 94 20.58 0.96 -1.42
N SER A 95 19.26 0.88 -1.66
CA SER A 95 18.29 0.70 -0.56
C SER A 95 18.31 -0.71 0.02
N ALA A 96 18.68 -1.73 -0.77
CA ALA A 96 18.96 -3.06 -0.25
C ALA A 96 20.29 -3.11 0.53
N ALA A 97 21.30 -2.37 0.10
CA ALA A 97 22.64 -2.29 0.70
C ALA A 97 22.77 -1.25 1.85
N ASN A 98 21.90 -0.24 1.93
CA ASN A 98 21.86 0.72 3.03
C ASN A 98 21.35 0.08 4.34
N ASN A 99 20.72 -1.09 4.25
CA ASN A 99 20.47 -1.97 5.40
C ASN A 99 21.73 -2.78 5.82
N ILE A 100 22.77 -2.79 4.98
CA ILE A 100 24.03 -3.54 5.19
C ILE A 100 25.18 -2.61 5.60
N HIS A 101 25.19 -1.34 5.16
CA HIS A 101 26.33 -0.42 5.31
C HIS A 101 26.17 0.73 6.32
N GLN A 102 25.12 0.75 7.17
CA GLN A 102 25.05 1.66 8.32
C GLN A 102 24.96 0.92 9.67
N PRO A 103 26.02 0.20 10.08
CA PRO A 103 26.06 -0.49 11.38
C PRO A 103 26.10 0.45 12.60
N PHE A 104 26.19 1.78 12.41
CA PHE A 104 26.39 2.75 13.51
C PHE A 104 25.41 3.94 13.55
N ALA A 105 24.36 3.97 12.73
CA ALA A 105 23.27 4.95 12.90
C ALA A 105 22.43 4.69 14.17
N ALA A 106 22.72 3.62 14.92
CA ALA A 106 22.11 3.25 16.20
C ALA A 106 22.65 4.04 17.41
N SER A 107 23.54 5.01 17.20
CA SER A 107 24.24 5.71 18.29
C SER A 107 24.09 7.22 18.15
N ARG A 108 22.92 7.76 18.52
CA ARG A 108 22.82 9.06 19.19
C ARG A 108 21.52 9.17 20.00
N GLU A 109 21.73 8.99 21.30
CA GLU A 109 21.03 9.56 22.46
C GLU A 109 19.64 9.01 22.81
N GLY A 110 19.60 8.01 23.70
CA GLY A 110 18.37 7.58 24.38
C GLY A 110 18.17 6.07 24.64
N ASP A 111 19.24 5.29 24.76
CA ASP A 111 19.37 4.11 25.65
C ASP A 111 18.21 3.10 25.87
N THR A 112 17.41 2.76 24.85
CA THR A 112 16.64 1.48 24.83
C THR A 112 16.39 0.98 23.40
N HIS A 113 17.46 0.65 22.65
CA HIS A 113 17.32 0.14 21.29
C HIS A 113 17.02 -1.37 21.26
N ILE A 114 15.74 -1.73 21.38
CA ILE A 114 15.24 -3.02 20.88
C ILE A 114 15.45 -2.99 19.36
N LYS A 115 16.42 -3.77 18.86
CA LYS A 115 16.58 -4.00 17.43
C LYS A 115 15.33 -4.74 16.94
N ARG A 116 14.39 -3.99 16.35
CA ARG A 116 13.08 -4.54 15.95
C ARG A 116 13.34 -5.59 14.86
N PRO A 117 12.84 -6.82 15.00
CA PRO A 117 13.05 -7.82 13.98
C PRO A 117 12.45 -7.31 12.65
N PHE A 118 13.25 -7.40 11.59
CA PHE A 118 12.91 -7.10 10.19
C PHE A 118 12.79 -5.62 9.77
N ASP A 119 13.15 -4.65 10.61
CA ASP A 119 13.23 -3.22 10.24
C ASP A 119 11.94 -2.63 9.60
N PHE A 120 10.78 -3.23 9.89
CA PHE A 120 9.49 -2.71 9.45
C PHE A 120 9.17 -1.36 10.10
N TRP A 121 8.48 -0.48 9.37
CA TRP A 121 7.90 0.77 9.88
C TRP A 121 8.93 1.78 10.44
N GLN A 122 9.88 2.20 9.60
CA GLN A 122 10.84 3.26 9.94
C GLN A 122 10.35 4.64 9.47
N TRP A 123 10.20 5.56 10.42
CA TRP A 123 9.94 6.97 10.10
C TRP A 123 11.22 7.63 9.58
N LYS A 124 11.10 8.46 8.53
CA LYS A 124 12.25 9.25 8.05
C LYS A 124 12.75 10.14 9.18
N GLN A 125 14.06 10.11 9.42
CA GLN A 125 14.72 11.07 10.29
C GLN A 125 14.49 12.47 9.70
N ALA A 126 14.00 13.41 10.51
CA ALA A 126 13.82 14.79 10.07
C ALA A 126 15.20 15.34 9.66
N LYS A 127 15.29 15.93 8.47
CA LYS A 127 16.53 16.53 8.00
C LYS A 127 16.81 17.78 8.87
N PRO A 128 17.97 17.89 9.53
CA PRO A 128 18.33 19.15 10.18
C PRO A 128 18.38 20.24 9.12
N TYR A 129 17.70 21.35 9.37
CA TYR A 129 17.69 22.54 8.53
C TYR A 129 19.01 23.31 8.64
#